data_AF-A0A8B8S0D2-F1
#
_entry.id   AF-A0A8B8S0D2-F1
#
_cell.length_a   1.000
_cell.length_b   1.000
_cell.length_c   1.000
_cell.angle_alpha   90.00
_cell.angle_beta   90.00
_cell.angle_gamma   90.00
#
_symmetry.space_group_name_H-M   'P 1'
#
loop_
_entity.id
_entity.type
_entity.pdbx_description
1 polymer ?
#
loop_
_entity_poly.entity_id
_entity_poly.type
_entity_poly.pdbx_seq_one_letter_code
_entity_poly.pdbx_strand_id
1 'polypeptide(L)'
;MVDAGADSGASAGSLASVGSPMPEAGPKAAAAKLLPFLALGARGDLQAAAAQHVLALTGSEPGRTLLAGQGALLRALVELAVAPAPAPARDAARALVNLAADPGLYDPLLAAEPGLPSRLLGCALDPQWPWAEEAAAVLANLSREPAPCAALMAALAAAEPVETGLERLVRALCTPGYNPRAPLHYLGPVLSNLSQRPATRAFLLDRDRCVVQRLLPLTQYADSSVRRGGVVGTLRNCCFEHRHHEWLLGPEVDILPFLLLPLAGPEDFSEEEMERLPVDLQYLPSDKQRESDADIRKMLIEAIMLLTATAPGRKQVRDQGAYLILRELHSWESEPDVRMACEKLIQVLIGDEPEHGMENLLEVQVPEDIERELQQQDLQDQEQCAQKRQEQELAPEPQAEGAAPT
;
A
#
# COMPACT_ATOMS: atom_id res chain seq x y z
N MET A 1 26.24 68.64 -64.52
CA MET A 1 25.44 68.82 -63.29
C MET A 1 24.52 67.61 -63.19
N VAL A 2 24.77 66.77 -62.18
CA VAL A 2 23.82 65.98 -61.34
C VAL A 2 22.51 65.51 -62.02
N ASP A 3 22.05 64.27 -61.97
CA ASP A 3 22.35 63.12 -61.12
C ASP A 3 21.75 61.86 -61.78
N ALA A 4 22.25 60.69 -61.40
CA ALA A 4 21.83 59.39 -61.86
C ALA A 4 20.83 58.73 -60.89
N GLY A 5 20.09 57.72 -61.38
CA GLY A 5 19.57 56.65 -60.52
C GLY A 5 18.06 56.44 -60.59
N ALA A 6 17.65 55.54 -61.47
CA ALA A 6 16.33 54.91 -61.45
C ALA A 6 16.30 53.83 -60.36
N ASP A 7 15.19 53.71 -59.63
CA ASP A 7 14.72 52.39 -59.19
C ASP A 7 13.20 52.35 -59.05
N SER A 8 12.66 51.20 -59.43
CA SER A 8 11.24 50.87 -59.62
C SER A 8 10.65 50.24 -58.36
N GLY A 9 9.40 50.57 -58.02
CA GLY A 9 8.67 49.86 -56.96
C GLY A 9 7.18 50.17 -56.97
N ALA A 10 6.38 49.15 -57.30
CA ALA A 10 4.96 49.24 -57.59
C ALA A 10 4.04 49.33 -56.35
N SER A 11 2.88 49.91 -56.60
CA SER A 11 1.65 50.01 -55.80
C SER A 11 1.16 48.70 -55.17
N ALA A 12 0.57 48.75 -53.97
CA ALA A 12 -0.78 48.24 -53.71
C ALA A 12 -1.25 48.60 -52.28
N GLY A 13 -2.57 48.76 -52.14
CA GLY A 13 -3.24 49.41 -51.01
C GLY A 13 -3.31 48.61 -49.71
N SER A 14 -3.39 49.35 -48.61
CA SER A 14 -3.66 48.83 -47.27
C SER A 14 -5.17 48.66 -47.09
N LEU A 15 -5.63 47.41 -47.14
CA LEU A 15 -6.93 46.98 -46.62
C LEU A 15 -6.72 46.48 -45.20
N ALA A 16 -7.49 47.05 -44.28
CA ALA A 16 -7.56 46.65 -42.88
C ALA A 16 -7.88 45.16 -42.73
N SER A 17 -7.01 44.40 -42.05
CA SER A 17 -7.33 43.07 -41.57
C SER A 17 -7.88 43.15 -40.15
N VAL A 18 -9.18 42.90 -40.06
CA VAL A 18 -9.89 42.56 -38.83
C VAL A 18 -9.42 41.17 -38.40
N GLY A 19 -9.02 41.03 -37.13
CA GLY A 19 -8.83 39.72 -36.49
C GLY A 19 -7.50 39.57 -35.74
N SER A 20 -7.32 40.29 -34.63
CA SER A 20 -6.39 39.82 -33.61
C SER A 20 -6.98 38.56 -32.97
N PRO A 21 -6.23 37.45 -32.84
CA PRO A 21 -6.71 36.31 -32.07
C PRO A 21 -6.85 36.75 -30.62
N MET A 22 -8.03 36.56 -30.04
CA MET A 22 -8.23 36.67 -28.59
C MET A 22 -7.19 35.78 -27.90
N PRO A 23 -6.53 36.23 -26.82
CA PRO A 23 -5.61 35.38 -26.09
C PRO A 23 -6.42 34.20 -25.54
N GLU A 24 -6.12 32.99 -26.02
CA GLU A 24 -6.67 31.78 -25.44
C GLU A 24 -6.36 31.80 -23.94
N ALA A 25 -7.40 31.74 -23.11
CA ALA A 25 -7.25 31.74 -21.67
C ALA A 25 -6.34 30.56 -21.29
N GLY A 26 -5.22 30.85 -20.63
CA GLY A 26 -4.23 29.83 -20.27
C GLY A 26 -4.86 28.68 -19.47
N PRO A 27 -4.22 27.50 -19.42
CA PRO A 27 -4.81 26.27 -18.88
C PRO A 27 -5.35 26.42 -17.45
N LYS A 28 -4.73 27.27 -16.62
CA LYS A 28 -5.24 27.62 -15.26
C LYS A 28 -6.59 28.34 -15.29
N ALA A 29 -6.75 29.31 -16.19
CA ALA A 29 -8.01 30.03 -16.35
C ALA A 29 -9.10 29.12 -16.95
N ALA A 30 -8.73 28.15 -17.79
CA ALA A 30 -9.66 27.14 -18.30
C ALA A 30 -10.15 26.21 -17.19
N ALA A 31 -9.25 25.69 -16.34
CA ALA A 31 -9.62 24.84 -15.20
C ALA A 31 -10.53 25.58 -14.19
N ALA A 32 -10.23 26.85 -13.90
CA ALA A 32 -11.04 27.66 -12.98
C ALA A 32 -12.50 27.83 -13.43
N LYS A 33 -12.80 27.72 -14.74
CA LYS A 33 -14.18 27.76 -15.26
C LYS A 33 -15.02 26.55 -14.85
N LEU A 34 -14.41 25.46 -14.37
CA LEU A 34 -15.13 24.29 -13.88
C LEU A 34 -15.75 24.52 -12.49
N LEU A 35 -15.22 25.48 -11.71
CA LEU A 35 -15.60 25.68 -10.31
C LEU A 35 -17.11 25.88 -10.10
N PRO A 36 -17.83 26.75 -10.85
CA PRO A 36 -19.27 26.93 -10.67
C PRO A 36 -20.09 25.66 -10.93
N PHE A 37 -19.58 24.76 -11.76
CA PHE A 37 -20.25 23.52 -12.11
C PHE A 37 -20.00 22.41 -11.08
N LEU A 38 -18.90 22.48 -10.31
CA LEU A 38 -18.62 21.53 -9.23
C LEU A 38 -19.34 21.88 -7.92
N ALA A 39 -19.72 23.14 -7.72
CA ALA A 39 -20.37 23.61 -6.50
C ALA A 39 -21.63 22.80 -6.16
N LEU A 40 -21.85 22.54 -4.86
CA LEU A 40 -23.06 21.88 -4.37
C LEU A 40 -24.31 22.67 -4.80
N GLY A 41 -25.29 21.97 -5.35
CA GLY A 41 -26.52 22.59 -5.89
C GLY A 41 -26.46 23.00 -7.36
N ALA A 42 -25.33 22.79 -8.05
CA ALA A 42 -25.27 22.90 -9.50
C ALA A 42 -26.21 21.90 -10.20
N ARG A 43 -26.56 22.17 -11.46
CA ARG A 43 -27.41 21.27 -12.27
C ARG A 43 -26.69 19.92 -12.40
N GLY A 44 -27.36 18.83 -12.00
CA GLY A 44 -26.71 17.54 -11.78
C GLY A 44 -25.97 16.97 -13.00
N ASP A 45 -26.47 17.21 -14.21
CA ASP A 45 -25.80 16.81 -15.46
C ASP A 45 -24.54 17.63 -15.75
N LEU A 46 -24.57 18.95 -15.50
CA LEU A 46 -23.40 19.82 -15.62
C LEU A 46 -22.36 19.51 -14.54
N GLN A 47 -22.81 19.19 -13.32
CA GLN A 47 -21.93 18.78 -12.22
C GLN A 47 -21.27 17.42 -12.51
N ALA A 48 -22.03 16.46 -13.05
CA ALA A 48 -21.47 15.17 -13.49
C ALA A 48 -20.42 15.36 -14.59
N ALA A 49 -20.72 16.16 -15.63
CA ALA A 49 -19.78 16.45 -16.70
C ALA A 49 -18.52 17.15 -16.18
N ALA A 50 -18.66 18.12 -15.27
CA ALA A 50 -17.53 18.80 -14.65
C ALA A 50 -16.67 17.85 -13.81
N ALA A 51 -17.28 16.99 -12.99
CA ALA A 51 -16.58 15.99 -12.19
C ALA A 51 -15.83 14.99 -13.09
N GLN A 52 -16.45 14.52 -14.18
CA GLN A 52 -15.83 13.64 -15.16
C GLN A 52 -14.63 14.33 -15.87
N HIS A 53 -14.74 15.61 -16.21
CA HIS A 53 -13.62 16.37 -16.77
C HIS A 53 -12.47 16.51 -15.78
N VAL A 54 -12.74 16.79 -14.50
CA VAL A 54 -11.70 16.83 -13.47
C VAL A 54 -11.04 15.45 -13.32
N LEU A 55 -11.83 14.38 -13.25
CA LEU A 55 -11.32 13.01 -13.22
C LEU A 55 -10.36 12.73 -14.39
N ALA A 56 -10.74 13.12 -15.62
CA ALA A 56 -9.87 12.95 -16.79
C ALA A 56 -8.54 13.70 -16.66
N LEU A 57 -8.53 14.92 -16.09
CA LEU A 57 -7.30 15.67 -15.84
C LEU A 57 -6.38 14.94 -14.86
N THR A 58 -6.92 14.31 -13.81
CA THR A 58 -6.11 13.61 -12.79
C THR A 58 -5.36 12.39 -13.33
N GLY A 59 -5.76 11.86 -14.49
CA GLY A 59 -5.09 10.75 -15.16
C GLY A 59 -3.70 11.07 -15.71
N SER A 60 -3.26 12.33 -15.69
CA SER A 60 -1.95 12.75 -16.17
C SER A 60 -1.23 13.66 -15.16
N GLU A 61 0.09 13.57 -15.11
CA GLU A 61 0.92 14.43 -14.24
C GLU A 61 0.73 15.94 -14.52
N PRO A 62 0.67 16.41 -15.79
CA PRO A 62 0.39 17.82 -16.07
C PRO A 62 -0.98 18.27 -15.57
N GLY A 63 -1.99 17.39 -15.65
CA GLY A 63 -3.33 17.68 -15.15
C GLY A 63 -3.39 17.75 -13.63
N ARG A 64 -2.69 16.86 -12.92
CA ARG A 64 -2.57 16.94 -11.45
C ARG A 64 -1.84 18.22 -11.01
N THR A 65 -0.75 18.56 -11.69
CA THR A 65 0.00 19.81 -11.45
C THR A 65 -0.86 21.05 -11.68
N LEU A 66 -1.70 21.03 -12.72
CA LEU A 66 -2.66 22.09 -13.00
C LEU A 66 -3.67 22.28 -11.85
N LEU A 67 -4.21 21.17 -11.33
CA LEU A 67 -5.19 21.17 -10.23
C LEU A 67 -4.57 21.54 -8.88
N ALA A 68 -3.31 21.20 -8.64
CA ALA A 68 -2.57 21.57 -7.42
C ALA A 68 -2.58 23.09 -7.18
N GLY A 69 -2.52 23.87 -8.26
CA GLY A 69 -2.60 25.34 -8.19
C GLY A 69 -4.00 25.93 -8.02
N GLN A 70 -5.04 25.09 -7.84
CA GLN A 70 -6.45 25.50 -7.89
C GLN A 70 -7.19 25.15 -6.58
N GLY A 71 -6.78 25.75 -5.46
CA GLY A 71 -7.31 25.42 -4.13
C GLY A 71 -8.85 25.46 -3.99
N ALA A 72 -9.51 26.42 -4.64
CA ALA A 72 -10.98 26.49 -4.64
C ALA A 72 -11.64 25.30 -5.37
N LEU A 73 -11.02 24.85 -6.47
CA LEU A 73 -11.48 23.70 -7.23
C LEU A 73 -11.23 22.40 -6.45
N LEU A 74 -10.07 22.26 -5.82
CA LEU A 74 -9.77 21.14 -4.91
C LEU A 74 -10.80 21.06 -3.77
N ARG A 75 -11.10 22.18 -3.12
CA ARG A 75 -12.13 22.21 -2.07
C ARG A 75 -13.50 21.79 -2.61
N ALA A 76 -13.94 22.33 -3.75
CA ALA A 76 -15.22 21.95 -4.36
C ALA A 76 -15.26 20.45 -4.73
N LEU A 77 -14.14 19.89 -5.19
CA LEU A 77 -14.02 18.46 -5.47
C LEU A 77 -14.15 17.62 -4.20
N VAL A 78 -13.51 18.04 -3.10
CA VAL A 78 -13.64 17.38 -1.79
C VAL A 78 -15.08 17.42 -1.29
N GLU A 79 -15.72 18.59 -1.32
CA GLU A 79 -17.14 18.74 -0.93
C GLU A 79 -18.04 17.80 -1.73
N LEU A 80 -17.77 17.67 -3.04
CA LEU A 80 -18.56 16.80 -3.91
C LEU A 80 -18.32 15.32 -3.62
N ALA A 81 -17.08 14.90 -3.37
CA ALA A 81 -16.72 13.51 -3.09
C ALA A 81 -17.35 12.98 -1.79
N VAL A 82 -17.56 13.86 -0.81
CA VAL A 82 -18.17 13.52 0.49
C VAL A 82 -19.65 13.91 0.56
N ALA A 83 -20.28 14.25 -0.57
CA ALA A 83 -21.70 14.53 -0.67
C ALA A 83 -22.51 13.27 -1.03
N PRO A 84 -23.78 13.16 -0.59
CA PRO A 84 -24.62 11.97 -0.82
C PRO A 84 -25.16 11.82 -2.26
N ALA A 85 -24.53 12.44 -3.28
CA ALA A 85 -25.01 12.45 -4.66
C ALA A 85 -24.36 11.35 -5.52
N PRO A 86 -25.11 10.49 -6.25
CA PRO A 86 -24.55 9.23 -6.75
C PRO A 86 -23.49 9.37 -7.86
N ALA A 87 -23.79 9.99 -9.01
CA ALA A 87 -22.82 10.00 -10.12
C ALA A 87 -21.66 11.02 -9.93
N PRO A 88 -21.91 12.30 -9.58
CA PRO A 88 -20.83 13.27 -9.46
C PRO A 88 -19.88 12.98 -8.29
N ALA A 89 -20.39 12.46 -7.16
CA ALA A 89 -19.55 12.16 -6.00
C ALA A 89 -18.60 10.98 -6.28
N ARG A 90 -19.04 9.97 -7.05
CA ARG A 90 -18.17 8.86 -7.46
C ARG A 90 -16.97 9.37 -8.25
N ASP A 91 -17.22 10.16 -9.28
CA ASP A 91 -16.16 10.63 -10.17
C ASP A 91 -15.24 11.61 -9.43
N ALA A 92 -15.79 12.41 -8.51
CA ALA A 92 -15.02 13.23 -7.58
C ALA A 92 -14.15 12.41 -6.62
N ALA A 93 -14.70 11.35 -6.02
CA ALA A 93 -13.95 10.47 -5.12
C ALA A 93 -12.80 9.77 -5.86
N ARG A 94 -13.03 9.28 -7.08
CA ARG A 94 -11.97 8.71 -7.94
C ARG A 94 -10.91 9.73 -8.33
N ALA A 95 -11.32 10.97 -8.61
CA ALA A 95 -10.38 12.05 -8.89
C ALA A 95 -9.51 12.33 -7.65
N LEU A 96 -10.08 12.30 -6.44
CA LEU A 96 -9.31 12.40 -5.20
C LEU A 96 -8.35 11.23 -5.01
N VAL A 97 -8.73 9.99 -5.36
CA VAL A 97 -7.81 8.83 -5.29
C VAL A 97 -6.56 9.09 -6.14
N ASN A 98 -6.75 9.56 -7.37
CA ASN A 98 -5.64 9.89 -8.28
C ASN A 98 -4.79 11.06 -7.78
N LEU A 99 -5.41 12.11 -7.22
CA LEU A 99 -4.69 13.25 -6.66
C LEU A 99 -3.90 12.86 -5.41
N ALA A 100 -4.50 12.05 -4.54
CA ALA A 100 -3.85 11.54 -3.34
C ALA A 100 -2.79 10.48 -3.63
N ALA A 101 -2.68 9.96 -4.86
CA ALA A 101 -1.56 9.09 -5.25
C ALA A 101 -0.28 9.88 -5.58
N ASP A 102 -0.36 11.22 -5.69
CA ASP A 102 0.76 12.10 -6.03
C ASP A 102 1.28 12.84 -4.79
N PRO A 103 2.53 12.59 -4.34
CA PRO A 103 3.08 13.25 -3.16
C PRO A 103 3.13 14.78 -3.23
N GLY A 104 3.24 15.35 -4.42
CA GLY A 104 3.22 16.80 -4.61
C GLY A 104 1.87 17.46 -4.30
N LEU A 105 0.80 16.67 -4.14
CA LEU A 105 -0.58 17.14 -3.99
C LEU A 105 -1.08 17.08 -2.55
N TYR A 106 -0.33 16.50 -1.60
CA TYR A 106 -0.76 16.37 -0.21
C TYR A 106 -0.94 17.72 0.48
N ASP A 107 0.06 18.60 0.38
CA ASP A 107 0.00 19.94 0.94
C ASP A 107 -1.12 20.77 0.29
N PRO A 108 -1.26 20.83 -1.06
CA PRO A 108 -2.40 21.47 -1.70
C PRO A 108 -3.77 20.96 -1.24
N LEU A 109 -3.94 19.64 -1.09
CA LEU A 109 -5.20 19.04 -0.65
C LEU A 109 -5.53 19.41 0.80
N LEU A 110 -4.56 19.31 1.71
CA LEU A 110 -4.74 19.66 3.12
C LEU A 110 -4.90 21.18 3.33
N ALA A 111 -4.25 22.00 2.49
CA ALA A 111 -4.46 23.45 2.51
C ALA A 111 -5.86 23.83 2.00
N ALA A 112 -6.35 23.12 0.98
CA ALA A 112 -7.70 23.33 0.46
C ALA A 112 -8.77 22.91 1.48
N GLU A 113 -8.58 21.76 2.14
CA GLU A 113 -9.50 21.22 3.14
C GLU A 113 -8.75 20.54 4.31
N PRO A 114 -8.45 21.28 5.40
CA PRO A 114 -7.74 20.72 6.55
C PRO A 114 -8.48 19.58 7.26
N GLY A 115 -9.82 19.56 7.18
CA GLY A 115 -10.67 18.50 7.70
C GLY A 115 -10.76 17.26 6.82
N LEU A 116 -10.00 17.19 5.72
CA LEU A 116 -10.10 16.11 4.75
C LEU A 116 -9.94 14.70 5.39
N PRO A 117 -8.91 14.43 6.23
CA PRO A 117 -8.76 13.11 6.83
C PRO A 117 -9.95 12.68 7.70
N SER A 118 -10.52 13.58 8.51
CA SER A 118 -11.65 13.25 9.39
C SER A 118 -12.94 13.01 8.61
N ARG A 119 -13.19 13.79 7.56
CA ARG A 119 -14.35 13.62 6.67
C ARG A 119 -14.28 12.30 5.90
N LEU A 120 -13.12 11.98 5.32
CA LEU A 120 -12.90 10.72 4.62
C LEU A 120 -12.99 9.53 5.57
N LEU A 121 -12.49 9.66 6.81
CA LEU A 121 -12.64 8.62 7.82
C LEU A 121 -14.12 8.37 8.14
N GLY A 122 -14.92 9.43 8.28
CA GLY A 122 -16.37 9.33 8.43
C GLY A 122 -17.03 8.58 7.28
N CYS A 123 -16.64 8.89 6.04
CA CYS A 123 -17.15 8.22 4.83
C CYS A 123 -16.72 6.75 4.74
N ALA A 124 -15.45 6.44 5.01
CA ALA A 124 -14.91 5.09 4.91
C ALA A 124 -15.50 4.15 5.98
N LEU A 125 -15.81 4.68 7.16
CA LEU A 125 -16.36 3.90 8.28
C LEU A 125 -17.89 3.93 8.38
N ASP A 126 -18.59 4.63 7.48
CA ASP A 126 -20.05 4.57 7.37
C ASP A 126 -20.46 3.29 6.61
N PRO A 127 -21.21 2.36 7.24
CA PRO A 127 -21.67 1.11 6.63
C PRO A 127 -22.55 1.29 5.38
N GLN A 128 -23.11 2.48 5.14
CA GLN A 128 -24.03 2.74 4.03
C GLN A 128 -23.42 3.63 2.94
N TRP A 129 -22.22 4.18 3.17
CA TRP A 129 -21.58 5.09 2.24
C TRP A 129 -21.24 4.36 0.93
N PRO A 130 -21.75 4.81 -0.23
CA PRO A 130 -21.52 4.10 -1.50
C PRO A 130 -20.06 4.13 -1.96
N TRP A 131 -19.31 5.16 -1.59
CA TRP A 131 -17.92 5.41 -2.03
C TRP A 131 -16.91 5.16 -0.92
N ALA A 132 -17.22 4.23 -0.02
CA ALA A 132 -16.39 3.98 1.17
C ALA A 132 -15.03 3.40 0.77
N GLU A 133 -14.99 2.63 -0.33
CA GLU A 133 -13.77 2.10 -0.92
C GLU A 133 -12.86 3.23 -1.40
N GLU A 134 -13.38 4.18 -2.18
CA GLU A 134 -12.61 5.32 -2.65
C GLU A 134 -12.14 6.20 -1.49
N ALA A 135 -12.98 6.42 -0.47
CA ALA A 135 -12.56 7.14 0.73
C ALA A 135 -11.40 6.43 1.45
N ALA A 136 -11.48 5.10 1.61
CA ALA A 136 -10.40 4.29 2.17
C ALA A 136 -9.13 4.33 1.30
N ALA A 137 -9.26 4.35 -0.02
CA ALA A 137 -8.14 4.45 -0.96
C ALA A 137 -7.43 5.81 -0.88
N VAL A 138 -8.18 6.91 -0.76
CA VAL A 138 -7.60 8.25 -0.52
C VAL A 138 -6.83 8.26 0.81
N LEU A 139 -7.42 7.73 1.89
CA LEU A 139 -6.74 7.62 3.18
C LEU A 139 -5.48 6.74 3.11
N ALA A 140 -5.54 5.63 2.38
CA ALA A 140 -4.40 4.74 2.17
C ALA A 140 -3.23 5.44 1.46
N ASN A 141 -3.50 6.32 0.51
CA ASN A 141 -2.43 7.05 -0.16
C ASN A 141 -1.90 8.21 0.70
N LEU A 142 -2.79 9.01 1.31
CA LEU A 142 -2.39 10.11 2.19
C LEU A 142 -1.56 9.62 3.39
N SER A 143 -1.97 8.52 4.01
CA SER A 143 -1.30 7.98 5.21
C SER A 143 0.11 7.42 4.96
N ARG A 144 0.59 7.34 3.71
CA ARG A 144 1.99 6.98 3.41
C ARG A 144 2.97 8.03 3.91
N GLU A 145 2.52 9.29 4.01
CA GLU A 145 3.37 10.38 4.46
C GLU A 145 3.18 10.71 5.95
N PRO A 146 4.25 11.15 6.64
CA PRO A 146 4.19 11.43 8.07
C PRO A 146 3.13 12.46 8.47
N ALA A 147 2.99 13.57 7.73
CA ALA A 147 2.09 14.65 8.10
C ALA A 147 0.59 14.30 7.93
N PRO A 148 0.12 13.81 6.77
CA PRO A 148 -1.27 13.35 6.65
C PRO A 148 -1.58 12.13 7.53
N CYS A 149 -0.61 11.23 7.74
CA CYS A 149 -0.76 10.11 8.70
C CYS A 149 -1.00 10.60 10.13
N ALA A 150 -0.25 11.61 10.58
CA ALA A 150 -0.46 12.24 11.88
C ALA A 150 -1.84 12.90 11.99
N ALA A 151 -2.30 13.57 10.93
CA ALA A 151 -3.64 14.16 10.89
C ALA A 151 -4.76 13.10 10.96
N LEU A 152 -4.58 11.96 10.27
CA LEU A 152 -5.50 10.82 10.36
C LEU A 152 -5.52 10.20 11.77
N MET A 153 -4.36 10.03 12.40
CA MET A 153 -4.27 9.57 13.78
C MET A 153 -4.98 10.50 14.76
N ALA A 154 -4.83 11.82 14.57
CA ALA A 154 -5.56 12.80 15.37
C ALA A 154 -7.08 12.69 15.17
N ALA A 155 -7.55 12.47 13.93
CA ALA A 155 -8.96 12.24 13.65
C ALA A 155 -9.51 10.95 14.29
N LEU A 156 -8.73 9.87 14.30
CA LEU A 156 -9.08 8.61 14.97
C LEU A 156 -9.15 8.76 16.49
N ALA A 157 -8.26 9.56 17.07
CA ALA A 157 -8.23 9.84 18.51
C ALA A 157 -9.35 10.78 18.99
N ALA A 158 -9.85 11.64 18.10
CA ALA A 158 -10.96 12.55 18.39
C ALA A 158 -12.34 11.88 18.34
N ALA A 159 -12.43 10.59 17.98
CA ALA A 159 -13.69 9.86 17.93
C ALA A 159 -14.32 9.69 19.33
N GLU A 160 -15.66 9.73 19.38
CA GLU A 160 -16.52 9.66 20.58
C GLU A 160 -16.15 8.52 21.57
N PRO A 161 -16.44 8.67 22.88
CA PRO A 161 -15.84 7.89 23.97
C PRO A 161 -16.28 6.42 24.09
N VAL A 162 -17.27 5.95 23.30
CA VAL A 162 -17.79 4.57 23.42
C VAL A 162 -16.89 3.56 22.70
N GLU A 163 -16.26 3.95 21.60
CA GLU A 163 -15.38 3.11 20.79
C GLU A 163 -14.34 4.00 20.09
N THR A 164 -13.07 3.67 20.26
CA THR A 164 -11.98 4.44 19.65
C THR A 164 -12.06 4.37 18.12
N GLY A 165 -11.52 5.38 17.41
CA GLY A 165 -11.49 5.36 15.95
C GLY A 165 -10.75 4.15 15.38
N LEU A 166 -9.68 3.69 16.06
CA LEU A 166 -8.93 2.50 15.66
C LEU A 166 -9.75 1.22 15.82
N GLU A 167 -10.54 1.07 16.89
CA GLU A 167 -11.47 -0.07 17.05
C GLU A 167 -12.50 -0.11 15.93
N ARG A 168 -13.07 1.04 15.59
CA ARG A 168 -14.02 1.14 14.46
C ARG A 168 -13.38 0.74 13.14
N LEU A 169 -12.14 1.17 12.89
CA LEU A 169 -11.39 0.84 11.69
C LEU A 169 -11.11 -0.67 11.61
N VAL A 170 -10.61 -1.27 12.69
CA VAL A 170 -10.38 -2.72 12.75
C VAL A 170 -11.68 -3.49 12.59
N ARG A 171 -12.78 -3.05 13.23
CA ARG A 171 -14.09 -3.69 13.06
C ARG A 171 -14.54 -3.63 11.59
N ALA A 172 -14.41 -2.48 10.93
CA ALA A 172 -14.77 -2.35 9.53
C ALA A 172 -13.94 -3.25 8.61
N LEU A 173 -12.63 -3.38 8.88
CA LEU A 173 -11.72 -4.26 8.13
C LEU A 173 -12.04 -5.75 8.34
N CYS A 174 -12.28 -6.16 9.59
CA CYS A 174 -12.44 -7.58 9.97
C CYS A 174 -13.87 -8.12 9.85
N THR A 175 -14.88 -7.28 9.62
CA THR A 175 -16.28 -7.73 9.52
C THR A 175 -16.63 -8.00 8.06
N PRO A 176 -16.89 -9.26 7.65
CA PRO A 176 -17.36 -9.55 6.30
C PRO A 176 -18.67 -8.81 6.01
N GLY A 177 -18.73 -8.14 4.86
CA GLY A 177 -19.93 -7.38 4.46
C GLY A 177 -20.25 -6.17 5.36
N TYR A 178 -19.24 -5.59 6.06
CA TYR A 178 -19.42 -4.37 6.87
C TYR A 178 -20.18 -3.27 6.13
N ASN A 179 -19.85 -3.07 4.85
CA ASN A 179 -20.59 -2.21 3.94
C ASN A 179 -21.02 -3.04 2.71
N PRO A 180 -22.33 -3.17 2.41
CA PRO A 180 -22.81 -3.98 1.28
C PRO A 180 -22.55 -3.34 -0.09
N ARG A 181 -22.07 -2.09 -0.14
CA ARG A 181 -21.80 -1.32 -1.36
C ARG A 181 -20.31 -1.13 -1.62
N ALA A 182 -19.45 -1.37 -0.63
CA ALA A 182 -18.01 -1.17 -0.73
C ALA A 182 -17.26 -2.29 -0.01
N PRO A 183 -16.31 -2.97 -0.67
CA PRO A 183 -15.62 -4.11 -0.07
C PRO A 183 -14.66 -3.71 1.06
N LEU A 184 -14.20 -2.45 1.10
CA LEU A 184 -13.25 -1.86 2.06
C LEU A 184 -11.85 -2.49 2.02
N HIS A 185 -11.32 -2.81 0.84
CA HIS A 185 -9.99 -3.45 0.76
C HIS A 185 -8.86 -2.52 1.18
N TYR A 186 -8.97 -1.22 0.84
CA TYR A 186 -7.96 -0.23 1.18
C TYR A 186 -7.84 0.11 2.68
N LEU A 187 -8.75 -0.37 3.54
CA LEU A 187 -8.55 -0.27 5.00
C LEU A 187 -7.35 -1.09 5.48
N GLY A 188 -6.95 -2.15 4.76
CA GLY A 188 -5.73 -2.91 5.05
C GLY A 188 -4.49 -2.03 4.96
N PRO A 189 -4.19 -1.43 3.78
CA PRO A 189 -3.10 -0.47 3.63
C PRO A 189 -3.17 0.73 4.58
N VAL A 190 -4.36 1.26 4.89
CA VAL A 190 -4.50 2.31 5.93
C VAL A 190 -3.94 1.81 7.26
N LEU A 191 -4.39 0.65 7.73
CA LEU A 191 -3.91 0.09 9.00
C LEU A 191 -2.40 -0.19 8.97
N SER A 192 -1.88 -0.69 7.85
CA SER A 192 -0.45 -0.92 7.64
C SER A 192 0.35 0.36 7.82
N ASN A 193 -0.03 1.45 7.16
CA ASN A 193 0.62 2.75 7.29
C ASN A 193 0.56 3.29 8.72
N LEU A 194 -0.61 3.20 9.37
CA LEU A 194 -0.78 3.64 10.76
C LEU A 194 0.08 2.81 11.73
N SER A 195 0.25 1.51 11.49
CA SER A 195 1.05 0.59 12.34
C SER A 195 2.56 0.86 12.31
N GLN A 196 3.05 1.69 11.38
CA GLN A 196 4.41 2.20 11.43
C GLN A 196 4.63 3.10 12.67
N ARG A 197 3.55 3.66 13.24
CA ARG A 197 3.60 4.48 14.46
C ARG A 197 3.53 3.61 15.73
N PRO A 198 4.40 3.84 16.73
CA PRO A 198 4.38 3.07 17.99
C PRO A 198 3.02 3.07 18.70
N ALA A 199 2.28 4.18 18.67
CA ALA A 199 0.96 4.28 19.31
C ALA A 199 -0.07 3.30 18.71
N THR A 200 -0.04 3.09 17.40
CA THR A 200 -0.91 2.13 16.73
C THR A 200 -0.50 0.70 17.07
N ARG A 201 0.80 0.39 17.11
CA ARG A 201 1.26 -0.95 17.52
C ARG A 201 0.89 -1.26 18.96
N ALA A 202 1.01 -0.29 19.86
CA ALA A 202 0.58 -0.44 21.25
C ALA A 202 -0.92 -0.78 21.34
N PHE A 203 -1.76 -0.17 20.52
CA PHE A 203 -3.18 -0.53 20.42
C PHE A 203 -3.40 -1.95 19.84
N LEU A 204 -2.68 -2.32 18.78
CA LEU A 204 -2.81 -3.62 18.12
C LEU A 204 -2.33 -4.78 19.00
N LEU A 205 -1.31 -4.54 19.82
CA LEU A 205 -0.66 -5.51 20.71
C LEU A 205 -1.15 -5.42 22.17
N ASP A 206 -2.25 -4.70 22.39
CA ASP A 206 -2.95 -4.69 23.67
C ASP A 206 -3.59 -6.07 23.92
N ARG A 207 -3.08 -6.78 24.92
CA ARG A 207 -3.48 -8.16 25.23
C ARG A 207 -4.94 -8.27 25.63
N ASP A 208 -5.50 -7.24 26.25
CA ASP A 208 -6.88 -7.27 26.74
C ASP A 208 -7.90 -7.08 25.60
N ARG A 209 -7.46 -6.54 24.46
CA ARG A 209 -8.32 -6.25 23.30
C ARG A 209 -8.32 -7.34 22.24
N CYS A 210 -7.33 -8.24 22.26
CA CYS A 210 -7.15 -9.31 21.28
C CYS A 210 -7.24 -8.85 19.81
N VAL A 211 -6.71 -7.66 19.50
CA VAL A 211 -6.86 -7.05 18.17
C VAL A 211 -6.04 -7.79 17.13
N VAL A 212 -4.77 -8.10 17.42
CA VAL A 212 -3.87 -8.79 16.49
C VAL A 212 -4.43 -10.14 16.04
N GLN A 213 -5.06 -10.91 16.93
CA GLN A 213 -5.68 -12.21 16.60
C GLN A 213 -6.79 -12.09 15.56
N ARG A 214 -7.55 -10.97 15.56
CA ARG A 214 -8.61 -10.73 14.59
C ARG A 214 -8.08 -10.46 13.18
N LEU A 215 -6.80 -10.10 13.05
CA LEU A 215 -6.15 -9.86 11.76
C LEU A 215 -5.61 -11.14 11.14
N LEU A 216 -5.25 -12.15 11.96
CA LEU A 216 -4.56 -13.37 11.50
C LEU A 216 -5.30 -14.10 10.37
N PRO A 217 -6.63 -14.32 10.41
CA PRO A 217 -7.33 -15.00 9.30
C PRO A 217 -7.26 -14.25 7.97
N LEU A 218 -7.04 -12.93 8.01
CA LEU A 218 -6.97 -12.10 6.80
C LEU A 218 -5.63 -12.21 6.07
N THR A 219 -4.62 -12.93 6.61
CA THR A 219 -3.39 -13.25 5.85
C THR A 219 -3.67 -14.15 4.64
N GLN A 220 -4.83 -14.82 4.62
CA GLN A 220 -5.27 -15.70 3.55
C GLN A 220 -6.54 -15.20 2.84
N TYR A 221 -6.85 -13.89 2.95
CA TYR A 221 -8.05 -13.32 2.32
C TYR A 221 -8.02 -13.41 0.78
N ALA A 222 -8.75 -14.36 0.20
CA ALA A 222 -8.65 -14.72 -1.21
C ALA A 222 -9.05 -13.58 -2.17
N ASP A 223 -10.09 -12.80 -1.85
CA ASP A 223 -10.69 -11.88 -2.82
C ASP A 223 -9.83 -10.63 -3.12
N SER A 224 -8.79 -10.33 -2.33
CA SER A 224 -8.02 -9.11 -2.50
C SER A 224 -6.60 -9.19 -1.94
N SER A 225 -5.60 -9.11 -2.83
CA SER A 225 -4.19 -8.93 -2.46
C SER A 225 -3.95 -7.61 -1.74
N VAL A 226 -4.68 -6.55 -2.06
CA VAL A 226 -4.59 -5.25 -1.38
C VAL A 226 -4.92 -5.40 0.11
N ARG A 227 -6.01 -6.11 0.43
CA ARG A 227 -6.39 -6.38 1.82
C ARG A 227 -5.36 -7.27 2.52
N ARG A 228 -4.98 -8.40 1.90
CA ARG A 228 -3.98 -9.32 2.46
C ARG A 228 -2.66 -8.61 2.72
N GLY A 229 -2.11 -7.93 1.73
CA GLY A 229 -0.83 -7.21 1.82
C GLY A 229 -0.86 -6.12 2.89
N GLY A 230 -1.97 -5.39 3.03
CA GLY A 230 -2.15 -4.44 4.13
C GLY A 230 -2.15 -5.09 5.52
N VAL A 231 -2.81 -6.24 5.67
CA VAL A 231 -2.82 -7.01 6.92
C VAL A 231 -1.44 -7.59 7.23
N VAL A 232 -0.80 -8.24 6.26
CA VAL A 232 0.55 -8.80 6.41
C VAL A 232 1.56 -7.70 6.77
N GLY A 233 1.49 -6.54 6.09
CA GLY A 233 2.31 -5.38 6.43
C GLY A 233 2.05 -4.87 7.85
N THR A 234 0.79 -4.89 8.32
CA THR A 234 0.44 -4.55 9.71
C THR A 234 1.08 -5.53 10.70
N LEU A 235 1.00 -6.84 10.44
CA LEU A 235 1.58 -7.87 11.30
C LEU A 235 3.11 -7.77 11.34
N ARG A 236 3.75 -7.61 10.17
CA ARG A 236 5.19 -7.35 10.06
C ARG A 236 5.61 -6.13 10.90
N ASN A 237 4.86 -5.04 10.81
CA ASN A 237 5.15 -3.85 11.61
C ASN A 237 5.02 -4.12 13.11
N CYS A 238 4.06 -4.94 13.53
CA CYS A 238 3.92 -5.36 14.93
C CYS A 238 5.11 -6.21 15.41
N CYS A 239 5.72 -7.02 14.54
CA CYS A 239 6.88 -7.84 14.86
C CYS A 239 8.16 -7.02 15.19
N PHE A 240 8.20 -5.71 14.97
CA PHE A 240 9.29 -4.87 15.49
C PHE A 240 9.27 -4.73 17.02
N GLU A 241 8.14 -4.98 17.68
CA GLU A 241 8.01 -4.87 19.13
C GLU A 241 8.48 -6.16 19.83
N HIS A 242 9.80 -6.36 19.88
CA HIS A 242 10.43 -7.61 20.36
C HIS A 242 9.99 -8.09 21.75
N ARG A 243 9.62 -7.17 22.65
CA ARG A 243 9.03 -7.48 23.96
C ARG A 243 7.74 -8.32 23.89
N HIS A 244 7.08 -8.37 22.74
CA HIS A 244 5.88 -9.15 22.50
C HIS A 244 6.15 -10.48 21.79
N HIS A 245 7.38 -10.80 21.35
CA HIS A 245 7.66 -12.00 20.53
C HIS A 245 7.23 -13.29 21.19
N GLU A 246 7.57 -13.50 22.46
CA GLU A 246 7.18 -14.71 23.20
C GLU A 246 5.65 -14.84 23.31
N TRP A 247 4.94 -13.72 23.45
CA TRP A 247 3.47 -13.71 23.48
C TRP A 247 2.86 -13.95 22.09
N LEU A 248 3.40 -13.31 21.06
CA LEU A 248 2.95 -13.45 19.67
C LEU A 248 3.13 -14.88 19.15
N LEU A 249 4.25 -15.52 19.48
CA LEU A 249 4.53 -16.91 19.12
C LEU A 249 3.88 -17.91 20.07
N GLY A 250 3.53 -17.47 21.28
CA GLY A 250 2.88 -18.29 22.30
C GLY A 250 1.42 -18.63 21.98
N PRO A 251 0.82 -19.56 22.75
CA PRO A 251 -0.49 -20.15 22.44
C PRO A 251 -1.68 -19.17 22.48
N GLU A 252 -1.51 -17.97 23.03
CA GLU A 252 -2.57 -16.95 23.09
C GLU A 252 -2.80 -16.23 21.75
N VAL A 253 -1.76 -16.16 20.91
CA VAL A 253 -1.82 -15.51 19.59
C VAL A 253 -1.53 -16.53 18.49
N ASP A 254 -0.53 -17.38 18.71
CA ASP A 254 -0.07 -18.41 17.78
C ASP A 254 0.09 -17.86 16.35
N ILE A 255 0.90 -16.80 16.21
CA ILE A 255 1.03 -16.06 14.95
C ILE A 255 1.71 -16.87 13.85
N LEU A 256 2.62 -17.80 14.20
CA LEU A 256 3.54 -18.41 13.26
C LEU A 256 2.85 -19.26 12.17
N PRO A 257 1.85 -20.11 12.48
CA PRO A 257 1.08 -20.83 11.46
C PRO A 257 0.44 -19.90 10.41
N PHE A 258 -0.10 -18.75 10.83
CA PHE A 258 -0.71 -17.78 9.92
C PHE A 258 0.28 -17.06 9.00
N LEU A 259 1.56 -17.01 9.39
CA LEU A 259 2.64 -16.47 8.56
C LEU A 259 3.23 -17.54 7.61
N LEU A 260 3.31 -18.79 8.07
CA LEU A 260 3.87 -19.90 7.29
C LEU A 260 2.88 -20.50 6.28
N LEU A 261 1.59 -20.56 6.59
CA LEU A 261 0.60 -21.21 5.74
C LEU A 261 0.47 -20.58 4.34
N PRO A 262 0.53 -19.25 4.17
CA PRO A 262 0.59 -18.65 2.83
C PRO A 262 1.88 -18.98 2.08
N LEU A 263 2.97 -19.34 2.77
CA LEU A 263 4.26 -19.73 2.18
C LEU A 263 4.36 -21.24 1.86
N ALA A 264 3.48 -22.06 2.46
CA ALA A 264 3.44 -23.50 2.25
C ALA A 264 2.78 -23.87 0.91
N GLY A 265 3.32 -24.90 0.25
CA GLY A 265 2.77 -25.51 -0.95
C GLY A 265 2.17 -26.89 -0.68
N PRO A 266 1.97 -27.71 -1.74
CA PRO A 266 1.37 -29.03 -1.64
C PRO A 266 2.40 -30.14 -1.36
N GLU A 267 3.56 -29.80 -0.79
CA GLU A 267 4.64 -30.77 -0.58
C GLU A 267 4.30 -31.81 0.50
N ASP A 268 4.70 -33.05 0.25
CA ASP A 268 4.60 -34.15 1.21
C ASP A 268 5.83 -34.17 2.14
N PHE A 269 5.58 -34.14 3.44
CA PHE A 269 6.61 -34.33 4.47
C PHE A 269 6.53 -35.73 5.07
N SER A 270 7.66 -36.24 5.58
CA SER A 270 7.68 -37.51 6.33
C SER A 270 6.87 -37.41 7.64
N GLU A 271 6.47 -38.55 8.21
CA GLU A 271 5.71 -38.56 9.48
C GLU A 271 6.46 -37.82 10.61
N GLU A 272 7.78 -38.02 10.72
CA GLU A 272 8.63 -37.33 11.71
C GLU A 272 8.69 -35.80 11.48
N GLU A 273 8.66 -35.35 10.23
CA GLU A 273 8.61 -33.93 9.89
C GLU A 273 7.23 -33.34 10.17
N MET A 274 6.15 -34.07 9.85
CA MET A 274 4.78 -33.66 10.13
C MET A 274 4.52 -33.47 11.63
N GLU A 275 5.07 -34.34 12.49
CA GLU A 275 4.95 -34.22 13.95
C GLU A 275 5.52 -32.90 14.51
N ARG A 276 6.45 -32.26 13.79
CA ARG A 276 7.06 -30.97 14.19
C ARG A 276 6.27 -29.75 13.74
N LEU A 277 5.45 -29.90 12.70
CA LEU A 277 4.70 -28.79 12.12
C LEU A 277 3.47 -28.48 12.99
N PRO A 278 3.05 -27.20 13.08
CA PRO A 278 1.75 -26.84 13.60
C PRO A 278 0.62 -27.56 12.86
N VAL A 279 -0.48 -27.84 13.56
CA VAL A 279 -1.61 -28.62 13.03
C VAL A 279 -2.15 -28.07 11.71
N ASP A 280 -2.24 -26.74 11.58
CA ASP A 280 -2.75 -26.08 10.37
C ASP A 280 -1.83 -26.21 9.14
N LEU A 281 -0.59 -26.67 9.33
CA LEU A 281 0.40 -26.90 8.27
C LEU A 281 0.59 -28.38 7.93
N GLN A 282 -0.04 -29.29 8.68
CA GLN A 282 0.05 -30.72 8.42
C GLN A 282 -0.94 -31.15 7.34
N TYR A 283 -0.50 -32.08 6.48
CA TYR A 283 -1.34 -32.75 5.48
C TYR A 283 -2.15 -31.78 4.60
N LEU A 284 -1.49 -30.74 4.08
CA LEU A 284 -2.10 -29.78 3.16
C LEU A 284 -2.59 -30.50 1.89
N PRO A 285 -3.71 -30.03 1.29
CA PRO A 285 -4.25 -30.68 0.09
C PRO A 285 -3.34 -30.46 -1.12
N SER A 286 -3.43 -31.34 -2.11
CA SER A 286 -2.58 -31.29 -3.32
C SER A 286 -2.82 -30.06 -4.21
N ASP A 287 -3.96 -29.38 -4.04
CA ASP A 287 -4.27 -28.12 -4.71
C ASP A 287 -3.80 -26.88 -3.94
N LYS A 288 -3.18 -27.04 -2.76
CA LYS A 288 -2.65 -25.92 -1.95
C LYS A 288 -1.67 -25.09 -2.76
N GLN A 289 -2.02 -23.82 -2.96
CA GLN A 289 -1.15 -22.84 -3.60
C GLN A 289 -0.47 -21.94 -2.57
N ARG A 290 0.75 -21.55 -2.87
CA ARG A 290 1.45 -20.47 -2.17
C ARG A 290 0.81 -19.13 -2.51
N GLU A 291 1.06 -18.13 -1.68
CA GLU A 291 0.76 -16.73 -1.97
C GLU A 291 1.35 -16.34 -3.33
N SER A 292 0.51 -15.87 -4.25
CA SER A 292 0.91 -15.52 -5.62
C SER A 292 1.70 -14.22 -5.70
N ASP A 293 1.45 -13.28 -4.77
CA ASP A 293 2.06 -11.96 -4.77
C ASP A 293 3.43 -11.99 -4.07
N ALA A 294 4.48 -11.68 -4.83
CA ALA A 294 5.87 -11.73 -4.38
C ALA A 294 6.17 -10.77 -3.23
N ASP A 295 5.56 -9.58 -3.23
CA ASP A 295 5.77 -8.58 -2.17
C ASP A 295 5.12 -9.07 -0.87
N ILE A 296 3.96 -9.73 -0.94
CA ILE A 296 3.32 -10.35 0.22
C ILE A 296 4.19 -11.50 0.75
N ARG A 297 4.70 -12.38 -0.12
CA ARG A 297 5.63 -13.46 0.30
C ARG A 297 6.84 -12.90 1.02
N LYS A 298 7.47 -11.86 0.47
CA LYS A 298 8.61 -11.17 1.09
C LYS A 298 8.25 -10.60 2.47
N MET A 299 7.11 -9.91 2.60
CA MET A 299 6.68 -9.36 3.89
C MET A 299 6.41 -10.44 4.94
N LEU A 300 5.89 -11.61 4.56
CA LEU A 300 5.71 -12.76 5.46
C LEU A 300 7.05 -13.29 5.97
N ILE A 301 8.01 -13.48 5.07
CA ILE A 301 9.38 -13.91 5.42
C ILE A 301 10.03 -12.89 6.36
N GLU A 302 9.91 -11.60 6.06
CA GLU A 302 10.45 -10.52 6.91
C GLU A 302 9.75 -10.46 8.28
N ALA A 303 8.45 -10.74 8.37
CA ALA A 303 7.75 -10.84 9.65
C ALA A 303 8.28 -12.00 10.51
N ILE A 304 8.55 -13.17 9.90
CA ILE A 304 9.15 -14.32 10.59
C ILE A 304 10.60 -13.98 10.99
N MET A 305 11.38 -13.35 10.11
CA MET A 305 12.73 -12.87 10.41
C MET A 305 12.75 -11.96 11.64
N LEU A 306 11.82 -11.01 11.75
CA LEU A 306 11.71 -10.15 12.93
C LEU A 306 11.42 -10.96 14.20
N LEU A 307 10.55 -11.97 14.13
CA LEU A 307 10.27 -12.87 15.27
C LEU A 307 11.50 -13.70 15.69
N THR A 308 12.47 -13.90 14.79
CA THR A 308 13.76 -14.55 15.09
C THR A 308 14.83 -13.61 15.64
N ALA A 309 14.50 -12.34 15.91
CA ALA A 309 15.47 -11.41 16.50
C ALA A 309 15.88 -11.79 17.93
N THR A 310 14.99 -12.44 18.68
CA THR A 310 15.23 -12.86 20.07
C THR A 310 15.57 -14.34 20.16
N ALA A 311 16.41 -14.74 21.11
CA ALA A 311 16.77 -16.14 21.34
C ALA A 311 15.54 -17.06 21.58
N PRO A 312 14.56 -16.68 22.43
CA PRO A 312 13.32 -17.46 22.56
C PRO A 312 12.55 -17.55 21.25
N GLY A 313 12.49 -16.45 20.48
CA GLY A 313 11.83 -16.41 19.19
C GLY A 313 12.48 -17.34 18.16
N ARG A 314 13.82 -17.31 18.01
CA ARG A 314 14.58 -18.26 17.17
C ARG A 314 14.26 -19.69 17.54
N LYS A 315 14.35 -20.01 18.84
CA LYS A 315 14.08 -21.35 19.33
C LYS A 315 12.66 -21.79 18.97
N GLN A 316 11.65 -20.98 19.23
CA GLN A 316 10.26 -21.34 18.99
C GLN A 316 9.94 -21.48 17.50
N VAL A 317 10.49 -20.62 16.63
CA VAL A 317 10.34 -20.73 15.18
C VAL A 317 11.02 -22.01 14.65
N ARG A 318 12.18 -22.40 15.19
CA ARG A 318 12.84 -23.67 14.87
C ARG A 318 12.04 -24.88 15.36
N ASP A 319 11.57 -24.85 16.59
CA ASP A 319 10.87 -25.96 17.25
C ASP A 319 9.52 -26.27 16.56
N GLN A 320 8.89 -25.27 15.93
CA GLN A 320 7.66 -25.43 15.11
C GLN A 320 7.93 -25.78 13.63
N GLY A 321 9.16 -26.20 13.29
CA GLY A 321 9.44 -26.75 11.96
C GLY A 321 9.44 -25.74 10.81
N ALA A 322 9.55 -24.43 11.07
CA ALA A 322 9.52 -23.40 10.01
C ALA A 322 10.55 -23.62 8.89
N TYR A 323 11.71 -24.19 9.21
CA TYR A 323 12.74 -24.56 8.23
C TYR A 323 12.20 -25.47 7.11
N LEU A 324 11.31 -26.40 7.43
CA LEU A 324 10.75 -27.35 6.46
C LEU A 324 9.98 -26.61 5.35
N ILE A 325 9.10 -25.69 5.76
CA ILE A 325 8.32 -24.86 4.83
C ILE A 325 9.23 -23.95 4.01
N LEU A 326 10.23 -23.33 4.66
CA LEU A 326 11.14 -22.39 4.00
C LEU A 326 12.08 -23.08 3.01
N ARG A 327 12.52 -24.32 3.27
CA ARG A 327 13.35 -25.10 2.34
C ARG A 327 12.63 -25.36 1.02
N GLU A 328 11.35 -25.77 1.11
CA GLU A 328 10.52 -25.99 -0.08
C GLU A 328 10.19 -24.67 -0.79
N LEU A 329 9.86 -23.62 -0.03
CA LEU A 329 9.65 -22.28 -0.58
C LEU A 329 10.87 -21.77 -1.35
N HIS A 330 12.07 -21.83 -0.75
CA HIS A 330 13.32 -21.38 -1.40
C HIS A 330 13.59 -22.12 -2.72
N SER A 331 13.26 -23.42 -2.78
CA SER A 331 13.43 -24.22 -3.98
C SER A 331 12.43 -23.85 -5.08
N TRP A 332 11.20 -23.53 -4.70
CA TRP A 332 10.11 -23.13 -5.60
C TRP A 332 10.19 -21.67 -6.05
N GLU A 333 10.73 -20.77 -5.22
CA GLU A 333 10.70 -19.32 -5.44
C GLU A 333 11.56 -18.87 -6.63
N SER A 334 10.92 -18.14 -7.55
CA SER A 334 11.53 -17.59 -8.75
C SER A 334 12.00 -16.15 -8.57
N GLU A 335 11.37 -15.39 -7.67
CA GLU A 335 11.67 -13.97 -7.46
C GLU A 335 12.98 -13.79 -6.69
N PRO A 336 14.02 -13.15 -7.27
CA PRO A 336 15.34 -13.06 -6.66
C PRO A 336 15.32 -12.44 -5.25
N ASP A 337 14.57 -11.35 -5.06
CA ASP A 337 14.46 -10.66 -3.76
C ASP A 337 13.80 -11.54 -2.70
N VAL A 338 12.76 -12.31 -3.07
CA VAL A 338 12.02 -13.16 -2.13
C VAL A 338 12.89 -14.35 -1.76
N ARG A 339 13.56 -14.95 -2.75
CA ARG A 339 14.49 -16.06 -2.55
C ARG A 339 15.64 -15.66 -1.64
N MET A 340 16.23 -14.48 -1.84
CA MET A 340 17.29 -13.92 -0.99
C MET A 340 16.81 -13.71 0.45
N ALA A 341 15.61 -13.13 0.63
CA ALA A 341 15.03 -12.98 1.96
C ALA A 341 14.81 -14.34 2.66
N CYS A 342 14.36 -15.34 1.90
CA CYS A 342 14.17 -16.70 2.39
C CYS A 342 15.51 -17.35 2.79
N GLU A 343 16.56 -17.17 1.98
CA GLU A 343 17.91 -17.66 2.27
C GLU A 343 18.47 -17.06 3.56
N LYS A 344 18.37 -15.74 3.73
CA LYS A 344 18.78 -15.06 4.98
C LYS A 344 18.04 -15.63 6.19
N LEU A 345 16.73 -15.87 6.09
CA LEU A 345 15.96 -16.46 7.19
C LEU A 345 16.39 -17.90 7.48
N ILE A 346 16.61 -18.72 6.45
CA ILE A 346 17.12 -20.09 6.60
C ILE A 346 18.47 -20.07 7.33
N GLN A 347 19.39 -19.17 6.97
CA GLN A 347 20.69 -19.03 7.62
C GLN A 347 20.55 -18.74 9.12
N VAL A 348 19.61 -17.88 9.53
CA VAL A 348 19.31 -17.63 10.96
C VAL A 348 18.77 -18.87 11.67
N LEU A 349 17.97 -19.69 10.98
CA LEU A 349 17.36 -20.89 11.58
C LEU A 349 18.33 -22.08 11.67
N ILE A 350 19.31 -22.20 10.77
CA ILE A 350 20.30 -23.29 10.81
C ILE A 350 21.58 -22.90 11.55
N GLY A 351 21.82 -21.59 11.72
CA GLY A 351 23.00 -21.07 12.39
C GLY A 351 23.03 -21.37 13.89
N ASP A 352 24.24 -21.33 14.44
CA ASP A 352 24.45 -21.45 15.88
C ASP A 352 23.81 -20.28 16.62
N GLU A 353 23.41 -20.52 17.87
CA GLU A 353 22.86 -19.47 18.72
C GLU A 353 23.96 -18.41 19.01
N PRO A 354 23.65 -17.10 18.89
CA PRO A 354 24.60 -16.05 19.19
C PRO A 354 25.20 -16.14 20.60
N GLU A 355 26.38 -15.53 20.78
CA GLU A 355 27.07 -15.49 22.07
C GLU A 355 26.22 -14.84 23.17
N HIS A 356 26.54 -15.17 24.43
CA HIS A 356 25.84 -14.59 25.58
C HIS A 356 25.95 -13.06 25.59
N GLY A 357 24.82 -12.37 25.78
CA GLY A 357 24.70 -10.93 25.61
C GLY A 357 24.26 -10.48 24.21
N MET A 358 24.14 -11.39 23.25
CA MET A 358 23.57 -11.17 21.91
C MET A 358 22.21 -11.86 21.74
N GLU A 359 21.48 -12.08 22.84
CA GLU A 359 20.20 -12.81 22.78
C GLU A 359 19.15 -12.06 21.95
N ASN A 360 19.14 -10.72 21.99
CA ASN A 360 18.24 -9.88 21.22
C ASN A 360 19.00 -9.04 20.18
N LEU A 361 18.97 -9.49 18.93
CA LEU A 361 19.69 -8.89 17.82
C LEU A 361 19.25 -7.45 17.51
N LEU A 362 18.06 -7.03 17.95
CA LEU A 362 17.55 -5.66 17.77
C LEU A 362 18.12 -4.66 18.80
N GLU A 363 18.75 -5.13 19.87
CA GLU A 363 19.34 -4.29 20.93
C GLU A 363 20.88 -4.30 20.91
N VAL A 364 21.49 -5.14 20.07
CA VAL A 364 22.95 -5.25 19.94
C VAL A 364 23.53 -3.98 19.33
N GLN A 365 24.59 -3.45 19.96
CA GLN A 365 25.39 -2.38 19.37
C GLN A 365 26.36 -2.98 18.36
N VAL A 366 26.15 -2.65 17.08
CA VAL A 366 27.01 -3.11 15.99
C VAL A 366 28.20 -2.16 15.84
N PRO A 367 29.45 -2.64 15.88
CA PRO A 367 30.63 -1.83 15.60
C PRO A 367 30.59 -1.21 14.20
N GLU A 368 31.15 0.00 14.03
CA GLU A 368 31.07 0.76 12.76
C GLU A 368 31.70 0.01 11.56
N ASP A 369 32.74 -0.79 11.80
CA ASP A 369 33.40 -1.61 10.78
C ASP A 369 32.46 -2.71 10.27
N ILE A 370 31.81 -3.43 11.19
CA ILE A 370 30.83 -4.47 10.87
C ILE A 370 29.60 -3.85 10.19
N GLU A 371 29.12 -2.70 10.67
CA GLU A 371 28.01 -1.99 10.05
C GLU A 371 28.31 -1.65 8.58
N ARG A 372 29.53 -1.18 8.27
CA ARG A 372 29.96 -0.90 6.90
C ARG A 372 30.05 -2.15 6.04
N GLU A 373 30.51 -3.28 6.60
CA GLU A 373 30.54 -4.56 5.89
C GLU A 373 29.14 -5.06 5.57
N LEU A 374 28.21 -4.98 6.52
CA LEU A 374 26.80 -5.35 6.32
C LEU A 374 26.14 -4.46 5.25
N GLN A 375 26.38 -3.14 5.29
CA GLN A 375 25.88 -2.22 4.26
C GLN A 375 26.45 -2.53 2.86
N GLN A 376 27.73 -2.91 2.76
CA GLN A 376 28.33 -3.32 1.49
C GLN A 376 27.74 -4.64 0.99
N GLN A 377 27.52 -5.60 1.88
CA GLN A 377 26.87 -6.87 1.54
C GLN A 377 25.43 -6.64 1.04
N ASP A 378 24.66 -5.78 1.71
CA ASP A 378 23.30 -5.46 1.29
C ASP A 378 23.25 -4.79 -0.09
N LEU A 379 24.22 -3.92 -0.41
CA LEU A 379 24.35 -3.34 -1.75
C LEU A 379 24.67 -4.40 -2.81
N GLN A 380 25.60 -5.31 -2.51
CA GLN A 380 25.94 -6.42 -3.41
C GLN A 380 24.75 -7.35 -3.64
N ASP A 381 23.99 -7.68 -2.60
CA ASP A 381 22.80 -8.52 -2.70
C ASP A 381 21.73 -7.86 -3.58
N GLN A 382 21.54 -6.54 -3.44
CA GLN A 382 20.61 -5.76 -4.28
C GLN A 382 21.04 -5.77 -5.74
N GLU A 383 22.32 -5.55 -6.02
CA GLU A 383 22.87 -5.60 -7.38
C GLU A 383 22.69 -7.00 -8.00
N GLN A 384 22.98 -8.07 -7.26
CA GLN A 384 22.79 -9.44 -7.73
C GLN A 384 21.32 -9.75 -8.02
N CYS A 385 20.39 -9.30 -7.17
CA CYS A 385 18.97 -9.48 -7.41
C CYS A 385 18.49 -8.70 -8.65
N ALA A 386 18.96 -7.47 -8.83
CA ALA A 386 18.66 -6.67 -10.01
C ALA A 386 19.20 -7.31 -11.31
N GLN A 387 20.42 -7.87 -11.28
CA GLN A 387 21.01 -8.60 -12.40
C GLN A 387 20.18 -9.84 -12.75
N LYS A 388 19.84 -10.68 -11.76
CA LYS A 388 19.01 -11.88 -11.98
C LYS A 388 17.63 -11.54 -12.56
N ARG A 389 17.01 -10.45 -12.12
CA ARG A 389 15.74 -9.96 -12.70
C ARG A 389 15.91 -9.58 -14.17
N GLN A 390 16.95 -8.82 -14.51
CA GLN A 390 17.22 -8.46 -15.90
C GLN A 390 17.48 -9.70 -16.77
N GLU A 391 18.21 -10.69 -16.26
CA GLU A 391 18.43 -11.96 -16.96
C GLU A 391 17.13 -12.73 -17.20
N GLN A 392 16.23 -12.75 -16.21
CA GLN A 392 14.90 -13.37 -16.34
C GLN A 392 14.02 -12.64 -17.36
N GLU A 393 14.05 -11.31 -17.41
CA GLU A 393 13.32 -10.50 -18.40
C GLU A 393 13.84 -10.69 -19.83
N LEU A 394 15.14 -10.96 -19.98
CA LEU A 394 15.80 -11.18 -21.27
C LEU A 394 15.73 -12.64 -21.75
N ALA A 395 15.34 -13.57 -20.89
CA ALA A 395 15.23 -14.98 -21.24
C ALA A 395 14.06 -15.21 -22.21
N PRO A 396 14.25 -15.93 -23.32
CA PRO A 396 13.15 -16.25 -24.24
C PRO A 396 12.13 -17.14 -23.55
N GLU A 397 10.83 -16.86 -23.76
CA GLU A 397 9.74 -17.72 -23.26
C GLU A 397 9.97 -19.16 -23.74
N PRO A 398 9.84 -20.17 -22.86
CA PRO A 398 9.91 -21.55 -23.28
C PRO A 398 8.83 -21.80 -24.33
N GLN A 399 9.25 -22.25 -25.52
CA GLN A 399 8.32 -22.68 -26.56
C GLN A 399 7.41 -23.75 -25.95
N ALA A 400 6.11 -23.48 -25.89
CA ALA A 400 5.13 -24.47 -25.53
C ALA A 400 5.28 -25.66 -26.49
N GLU A 401 5.93 -26.73 -26.03
CA GLU A 401 5.98 -27.99 -26.76
C GLU A 401 4.53 -28.44 -26.96
N GLY A 402 4.11 -28.42 -28.23
CA GLY A 402 2.75 -28.69 -28.64
C GLY A 402 2.28 -30.03 -28.09
N ALA A 403 1.15 -30.00 -27.40
CA ALA A 403 0.35 -31.18 -27.13
C ALA A 403 0.14 -31.95 -28.45
N ALA A 404 0.81 -33.08 -28.60
CA ALA A 404 0.50 -34.02 -29.65
C ALA A 404 -0.92 -34.55 -29.41
N PRO A 405 -1.82 -34.50 -30.41
CA PRO A 405 -3.16 -35.06 -30.26
C PRO A 405 -3.05 -36.59 -30.21
N THR A 406 -3.60 -37.19 -29.16
CA THR A 406 -3.96 -38.63 -29.14
C THR A 406 -5.46 -38.77 -28.94
#